data_AF-A0A7C3GJX1-F1
#
_entry.id   AF-A0A7C3GJX1-F1
#
_cell.length_a   1.000
_cell.length_b   1.000
_cell.length_c   1.000
_cell.angle_alpha   90.00
_cell.angle_beta   90.00
_cell.angle_gamma   90.00
#
_symmetry.space_group_name_H-M   'P 1'
#
loop_
_entity.id
_entity.type
_entity.pdbx_description
1 polymer ?
#
loop_
_entity_poly.entity_id
_entity_poly.type
_entity_poly.pdbx_seq_one_letter_code
_entity_poly.pdbx_strand_id
1 'polypeptide(L)'
;MDFLRLIPGKKIKVNIPIGFKGESEGVKAGGKLAQKLRTVTIKTTPDKVVNKLFVDITGTMMGSSVRVRDIEVVDGMEVMQEGATPVATIEVPRALRSASAAGEEEETAEVAETAAAE
;
A
#
# COMPACT_ATOMS: atom_id res chain seq x y z
N MET A 1 11.41 -7.27 33.15
CA MET A 1 12.04 -6.59 31.99
C MET A 1 12.98 -7.58 31.37
N ASP A 2 12.83 -7.85 30.08
CA ASP A 2 13.63 -8.83 29.35
C ASP A 2 14.41 -8.07 28.26
N PHE A 3 15.74 -8.17 28.28
CA PHE A 3 16.61 -7.42 27.37
C PHE A 3 17.27 -8.38 26.39
N LEU A 4 17.00 -8.20 25.10
CA LEU A 4 17.70 -8.92 24.05
C LEU A 4 19.13 -8.38 23.91
N ARG A 5 20.12 -9.26 24.08
CA ARG A 5 21.53 -8.93 23.85
C ARG A 5 21.76 -8.74 22.35
N LEU A 6 21.92 -7.48 21.93
CA LEU A 6 22.25 -7.11 20.56
C LEU A 6 23.70 -7.54 20.26
N ILE A 7 23.86 -8.55 19.40
CA ILE A 7 25.17 -8.97 18.90
C ILE A 7 25.41 -8.22 17.58
N PRO A 8 26.44 -7.36 17.49
CA PRO A 8 26.76 -6.66 16.25
C PRO A 8 27.03 -7.66 15.13
N GLY A 9 26.43 -7.42 13.95
CA GLY A 9 26.56 -8.28 12.77
C GLY A 9 25.50 -9.38 12.62
N LYS A 10 24.64 -9.64 13.62
CA LYS A 10 23.49 -10.54 13.42
C LYS A 10 22.29 -9.77 12.84
N LYS A 11 21.80 -10.24 11.68
CA LYS A 11 20.53 -9.78 11.11
C LYS A 11 19.40 -10.19 12.03
N ILE A 12 18.62 -9.21 12.50
CA ILE A 12 17.42 -9.43 13.32
C ILE A 12 16.18 -9.18 12.47
N LYS A 13 15.11 -9.94 12.75
CA LYS A 13 13.79 -9.70 12.18
C LYS A 13 13.04 -8.75 13.10
N VAL A 14 12.61 -7.61 12.56
CA VAL A 14 11.86 -6.60 13.32
C VAL A 14 10.59 -6.27 12.54
N ASN A 15 9.50 -6.05 13.27
CA ASN A 15 8.23 -5.64 12.70
C ASN A 15 8.11 -4.12 12.88
N ILE A 16 8.11 -3.39 11.77
CA ILE A 16 8.19 -1.92 11.77
C ILE A 16 6.87 -1.36 11.24
N PRO A 17 6.23 -0.41 11.93
CA PRO A 17 5.03 0.24 11.46
C PRO A 17 5.30 1.15 10.26
N ILE A 18 4.29 1.25 9.39
CA ILE A 18 4.33 2.09 8.19
C ILE A 18 3.53 3.37 8.46
N GLY A 19 4.10 4.51 8.08
CA GLY A 19 3.44 5.80 8.00
C GLY A 19 3.32 6.26 6.56
N PHE A 20 2.36 7.15 6.30
CA PHE A 20 2.20 7.79 5.00
C PHE A 20 2.68 9.24 5.10
N LYS A 21 3.42 9.71 4.10
CA LYS A 21 3.84 11.11 3.95
C LYS A 21 3.09 11.71 2.76
N GLY A 22 2.74 12.98 2.91
CA GLY A 22 2.01 13.72 1.89
C GLY A 22 0.51 13.44 1.93
N GLU A 23 -0.19 14.09 1.00
CA GLU A 23 -1.63 14.00 0.85
C GLU A 23 -1.93 13.53 -0.56
N SER A 24 -2.60 12.38 -0.66
CA SER A 24 -2.94 11.75 -1.93
C SER A 24 -3.96 12.58 -2.69
N GLU A 25 -3.75 12.77 -3.99
CA GLU A 25 -4.75 13.35 -4.90
C GLU A 25 -6.06 12.58 -4.87
N GLY A 26 -6.00 11.24 -4.78
CA GLY A 26 -7.18 10.40 -4.63
C GLY A 26 -7.94 10.65 -3.32
N VAL A 27 -7.25 11.00 -2.24
CA VAL A 27 -7.89 11.39 -0.96
C VAL A 27 -8.48 12.80 -1.06
N LYS A 28 -7.77 13.74 -1.70
CA LYS A 28 -8.27 15.11 -1.96
C LYS A 28 -9.51 15.12 -2.85
N ALA A 29 -9.56 14.23 -3.83
CA ALA A 29 -10.73 14.02 -4.68
C ALA A 29 -11.93 13.40 -3.92
N GLY A 30 -11.76 13.09 -2.63
CA GLY A 30 -12.79 12.54 -1.74
C GLY A 30 -12.75 11.01 -1.61
N GLY A 31 -11.64 10.38 -1.97
CA GLY A 31 -11.38 8.96 -1.75
C GLY A 31 -11.05 8.65 -0.29
N LYS A 32 -11.25 7.40 0.12
CA LYS A 32 -10.92 6.93 1.46
C LYS A 32 -9.65 6.08 1.42
N LEU A 33 -8.63 6.46 2.19
CA LEU A 33 -7.41 5.66 2.32
C LEU A 33 -7.71 4.40 3.17
N ALA A 34 -7.66 3.23 2.54
CA ALA A 34 -7.79 1.93 3.19
C ALA A 34 -6.39 1.31 3.35
N GLN A 35 -5.88 1.32 4.58
CA GLN A 35 -4.61 0.68 4.92
C GLN A 35 -4.79 -0.82 5.13
N LYS A 36 -4.27 -1.64 4.20
CA LYS A 36 -4.31 -3.12 4.28
C LYS A 36 -3.17 -3.68 5.13
N LEU A 37 -1.98 -3.08 5.02
CA LEU A 37 -0.81 -3.45 5.82
C LEU A 37 -0.43 -2.28 6.73
N ARG A 38 -0.41 -2.56 8.04
CA ARG A 38 0.00 -1.57 9.05
C ARG A 38 1.46 -1.69 9.45
N THR A 39 2.04 -2.89 9.30
CA THR A 39 3.41 -3.19 9.66
C THR A 39 4.08 -4.08 8.63
N VAL A 40 5.40 -3.96 8.49
CA VAL A 40 6.22 -4.80 7.60
C VAL A 40 7.30 -5.49 8.42
N THR A 41 7.52 -6.77 8.12
CA THR A 41 8.64 -7.52 8.68
C THR A 41 9.88 -7.28 7.82
N ILE A 42 10.91 -6.70 8.43
CA ILE A 42 12.19 -6.42 7.79
C ILE A 42 13.30 -7.17 8.53
N LYS A 43 14.26 -7.70 7.76
CA LYS A 43 15.54 -8.16 8.27
C LYS A 43 16.56 -7.03 8.13
N THR A 44 17.12 -6.58 9.25
CA THR A 44 18.14 -5.55 9.25
C THR A 44 19.15 -5.77 10.37
N THR A 45 20.27 -5.05 10.32
CA THR A 45 21.22 -4.97 11.44
C THR A 45 20.69 -3.99 12.49
N PRO A 46 20.99 -4.18 13.78
CA PRO A 46 20.50 -3.31 14.84
C PRO A 46 20.91 -1.84 14.66
N ASP A 47 22.08 -1.58 14.07
CA ASP A 47 22.57 -0.24 13.75
C ASP A 47 21.70 0.51 12.72
N LYS A 48 20.88 -0.21 11.96
CA LYS A 48 20.07 0.34 10.87
C LYS A 48 18.57 0.23 11.15
N VAL A 49 18.15 -0.19 12.34
CA VAL A 49 16.71 -0.32 12.66
C VAL A 49 16.07 1.08 12.70
N VAL A 50 15.00 1.25 11.92
CA VAL A 50 14.14 2.45 11.99
C VAL A 50 12.88 2.17 12.79
N ASN A 51 12.39 3.19 13.50
CA ASN A 51 11.17 3.09 14.29
C ASN A 51 9.89 3.12 13.43
N LYS A 52 9.95 3.75 12.26
CA LYS A 52 8.81 3.89 11.34
C LYS A 52 9.32 4.03 9.91
N LEU A 53 8.67 3.32 8.99
CA LEU A 53 8.88 3.46 7.55
C LEU A 53 7.88 4.47 7.00
N PHE A 54 8.27 5.17 5.94
CA PHE A 54 7.39 6.12 5.28
C PHE A 54 7.14 5.72 3.83
N VAL A 55 5.94 6.03 3.36
CA VAL A 55 5.49 5.82 2.00
C VAL A 55 4.93 7.15 1.50
N ASP A 56 5.44 7.62 0.38
CA ASP A 56 4.89 8.82 -0.27
C ASP A 56 3.61 8.44 -1.01
N ILE A 57 2.52 9.14 -0.69
CA ILE A 57 1.20 8.93 -1.31
C ILE A 57 0.78 10.11 -2.19
N THR A 58 1.61 11.14 -2.37
CA THR A 58 1.25 12.37 -3.10
C THR A 58 0.66 12.10 -4.49
N GLY A 59 1.34 11.29 -5.31
CA GLY A 59 0.92 10.98 -6.69
C GLY A 59 -0.10 9.84 -6.86
N THR A 60 -0.75 9.39 -5.77
CA THR A 60 -1.66 8.23 -5.85
C THR A 60 -3.08 8.63 -6.22
N MET A 61 -3.58 8.10 -7.34
CA MET A 61 -4.92 8.32 -7.85
C MET A 61 -5.99 7.47 -7.15
N MET A 62 -7.26 7.86 -7.30
CA MET A 62 -8.41 7.07 -6.86
C MET A 62 -8.40 5.66 -7.49
N GLY A 63 -8.69 4.63 -6.68
CA GLY A 63 -8.66 3.23 -7.12
C GLY A 63 -7.25 2.63 -7.22
N SER A 64 -6.19 3.43 -7.12
CA SER A 64 -4.82 2.93 -7.12
C SER A 64 -4.41 2.35 -5.76
N SER A 65 -3.45 1.45 -5.78
CA SER A 65 -2.87 0.82 -4.59
C SER A 65 -1.37 0.99 -4.56
N VAL A 66 -0.86 1.43 -3.41
CA VAL A 66 0.58 1.53 -3.15
C VAL A 66 1.11 0.19 -2.70
N ARG A 67 2.27 -0.22 -3.20
CA ARG A 67 2.83 -1.56 -2.94
C ARG A 67 4.01 -1.48 -1.99
N VAL A 68 4.42 -2.63 -1.48
CA VAL A 68 5.59 -2.75 -0.59
C VAL A 68 6.88 -2.26 -1.26
N ARG A 69 6.96 -2.29 -2.61
CA ARG A 69 8.11 -1.78 -3.37
C ARG A 69 8.26 -0.26 -3.34
N ASP A 70 7.17 0.46 -3.09
CA ASP A 70 7.16 1.93 -3.08
C ASP A 70 7.51 2.49 -1.68
N ILE A 71 7.82 1.62 -0.72
CA ILE A 71 8.25 2.02 0.62
C ILE A 71 9.66 2.58 0.55
N GLU A 72 9.89 3.73 1.21
CA GLU A 72 11.24 4.28 1.41
C GLU A 72 12.04 3.32 2.30
N VAL A 73 12.79 2.39 1.68
CA VAL A 73 13.70 1.47 2.36
C VAL A 73 15.10 2.06 2.43
N VAL A 74 15.69 1.99 3.61
CA VAL A 74 17.06 2.47 3.87
C VAL A 74 18.06 1.38 3.49
N ASP A 75 19.23 1.77 2.96
CA ASP A 75 20.28 0.85 2.55
C ASP A 75 20.64 -0.17 3.64
N GLY A 76 20.54 -1.46 3.33
CA GLY A 76 20.84 -2.56 4.25
C GLY A 76 19.63 -3.21 4.94
N MET A 77 18.41 -2.83 4.54
CA MET A 77 17.18 -3.50 4.95
C MET A 77 16.70 -4.52 3.90
N GLU A 78 16.45 -5.74 4.32
CA GLU A 78 15.82 -6.78 3.51
C GLU A 78 14.35 -6.91 3.91
N VAL A 79 13.43 -6.49 3.02
CA VAL A 79 12.00 -6.69 3.23
C VAL A 79 11.67 -8.17 3.04
N MET A 80 11.08 -8.80 4.05
CA MET A 80 10.69 -10.22 3.97
C MET A 80 9.33 -10.44 3.31
N GLN A 81 8.55 -9.37 3.14
CA GLN A 81 7.25 -9.42 2.46
C GLN A 81 7.42 -9.33 0.95
N GLU A 82 6.42 -9.84 0.22
CA GLU A 82 6.41 -9.74 -1.23
C GLU A 82 6.25 -8.29 -1.67
N GLY A 83 7.09 -7.85 -2.62
CA GLY A 83 7.02 -6.50 -3.15
C GLY A 83 5.70 -6.19 -3.88
N ALA A 84 4.97 -7.22 -4.32
CA ALA A 84 3.70 -7.04 -4.99
C ALA A 84 2.53 -6.77 -4.03
N THR A 85 2.70 -7.01 -2.72
CA THR A 85 1.61 -6.88 -1.76
C THR A 85 1.17 -5.41 -1.63
N PRO A 86 -0.15 -5.11 -1.70
CA PRO A 86 -0.66 -3.76 -1.53
C PRO A 86 -0.62 -3.33 -0.06
N VAL A 87 0.04 -2.20 0.21
CA VAL A 87 0.16 -1.59 1.53
C VAL A 87 -1.07 -0.75 1.87
N ALA A 88 -1.48 0.10 0.94
CA ALA A 88 -2.66 0.93 1.04
C ALA A 88 -3.37 1.01 -0.30
N THR A 89 -4.69 1.08 -0.27
CA THR A 89 -5.54 1.27 -1.45
C THR A 89 -6.41 2.49 -1.21
N ILE A 90 -6.65 3.29 -2.25
CA ILE A 90 -7.61 4.40 -2.17
C ILE A 90 -8.95 3.88 -2.67
N GLU A 91 -9.88 3.70 -1.75
CA GLU A 91 -11.24 3.30 -2.09
C GLU A 91 -12.04 4.51 -2.58
N VAL A 92 -12.78 4.32 -3.68
CA VAL A 92 -13.69 5.33 -4.21
C VAL A 92 -15.04 5.18 -3.51
N PRO A 93 -15.48 6.15 -2.68
CA PRO A 93 -16.78 6.06 -2.05
C PRO A 93 -17.90 6.22 -3.09
N ARG A 94 -18.98 5.44 -2.93
CA ARG A 94 -20.13 5.45 -3.85
C ARG A 94 -20.73 6.85 -4.09
N ALA A 95 -20.65 7.74 -3.11
CA ALA A 95 -21.22 9.09 -3.18
C ALA A 95 -20.58 9.99 -4.26
N LEU A 96 -19.33 9.72 -4.65
CA LEU A 96 -18.67 10.45 -5.75
C LEU A 96 -18.84 9.75 -7.09
N ARG A 97 -19.12 8.44 -7.09
CA ARG A 97 -19.42 7.71 -8.32
C ARG A 97 -20.70 8.21 -8.98
N SER A 98 -21.67 8.73 -8.22
CA SER A 98 -22.87 9.36 -8.77
C SER A 98 -22.64 10.75 -9.41
N ALA A 99 -21.50 11.41 -9.17
CA ALA A 99 -21.17 12.70 -9.79
C ALA A 99 -20.22 12.57 -11.00
N SER A 100 -19.35 11.54 -11.02
CA SER A 100 -18.48 11.23 -12.16
C SER A 100 -19.06 10.23 -13.16
N ALA A 101 -20.16 9.53 -12.85
CA ALA A 101 -20.86 8.65 -13.80
C ALA A 101 -21.72 9.40 -14.85
N ALA A 102 -21.47 10.69 -15.09
CA ALA A 102 -21.99 11.42 -16.24
C ALA A 102 -20.94 11.60 -17.35
N GLY A 103 -19.74 10.99 -17.22
CA GLY A 103 -18.65 11.17 -18.18
C GLY A 103 -17.89 9.91 -18.61
N GLU A 104 -18.05 8.77 -17.94
CA GLU A 104 -17.39 7.50 -18.29
C GLU A 104 -18.38 6.34 -18.12
N GLU A 105 -19.51 6.44 -18.84
CA GLU A 105 -20.22 5.27 -19.38
C GLU A 105 -19.69 5.03 -20.79
N GLU A 106 -18.56 4.34 -20.91
CA GLU A 106 -18.28 3.50 -22.07
C GLU A 106 -17.22 2.47 -21.64
N GLU A 107 -17.44 1.22 -22.00
CA GLU A 107 -16.62 0.04 -21.67
C GLU A 107 -16.77 -0.58 -20.28
N THR A 108 -18.02 -0.82 -19.86
CA THR A 108 -18.35 -2.17 -19.36
C THR A 108 -19.62 -2.66 -20.02
N ALA A 109 -19.52 -3.68 -20.89
CA ALA A 109 -20.53 -4.73 -21.13
C ALA A 109 -20.60 -5.21 -22.59
N GLU A 110 -19.60 -5.97 -23.02
CA GLU A 110 -19.79 -7.04 -24.01
C GLU A 110 -18.67 -8.04 -23.64
N VAL A 111 -18.90 -9.25 -23.13
CA VAL A 111 -19.74 -10.29 -23.68
C VAL A 111 -20.16 -11.22 -22.53
N ALA A 112 -21.44 -11.17 -22.15
CA ALA A 112 -22.11 -12.31 -21.56
C ALA A 112 -23.39 -12.52 -22.36
N GLU A 113 -23.56 -13.75 -22.83
CA GLU A 113 -24.86 -14.37 -23.09
C GLU A 113 -25.55 -14.08 -24.43
N THR A 114 -25.07 -14.73 -25.51
CA THR A 114 -25.96 -15.40 -26.48
C THR A 114 -25.26 -16.62 -27.09
N ALA A 115 -25.54 -17.81 -26.56
CA ALA A 115 -25.48 -19.08 -27.31
C ALA A 115 -26.26 -20.16 -26.54
N ALA A 116 -27.57 -19.93 -26.42
CA ALA A 116 -28.52 -21.03 -26.31
C ALA A 116 -29.07 -21.31 -27.72
N ALA A 117 -29.29 -22.60 -28.00
CA ALA A 117 -29.99 -23.19 -29.14
C ALA A 117 -29.19 -23.35 -30.46
N GLU A 118 -28.66 -24.56 -30.66
CA GLU A 118 -29.20 -25.47 -31.69
C GLU A 118 -29.22 -26.90 -31.15
#